data_AF-A0A355U1Q9-F1
#
_entry.id   AF-A0A355U1Q9-F1
#
_cell.length_a   1.000
_cell.length_b   1.000
_cell.length_c   1.000
_cell.angle_alpha   90.00
_cell.angle_beta   90.00
_cell.angle_gamma   90.00
#
_symmetry.space_group_name_H-M   'P 1'
#
loop_
_entity.id
_entity.type
_entity.pdbx_description
1 polymer ?
#
loop_
_entity_poly.entity_id
_entity_poly.type
_entity_poly.pdbx_seq_one_letter_code
_entity_poly.pdbx_strand_id
1 'polypeptide(L)'
;MSNPEKNNNHSANESILVTSFKEYPKTLKKILPWIINFIFVVIAALALAFLSPFSLFFSVPLAIIPFFFALQVSVSYIHLKNDLDNRRFSAYLKSYFSPTSFGCYRIVRSALFSFLISLGAAFLFSFAYIEISILNGVDMNAILNDFLEVYQTNDFNGMNDILNSEPILSLITWMGVVESVSFALSFLFHLFRYGVLCYFHFSLQGADTRSVNAFYKAALRSTRSKGYNKDYLSLIWPMLLLSVLSLGIGICFGYLLTTIESVSSFFQNNDYFQSSQLISLTGILTMLLFVIFFLPYYFDSMILLYKKYELSFGQAALEYAQEAISQLKETEQFTKEEREEIEKNLSNLKKQQDELANKEKEEKNKDDSSDDENRE
;
A
#
# COMPACT_ATOMS: atom_id res chain seq x y z
N MET A 1 19.89 -23.21 1.29
CA MET A 1 21.21 -22.59 1.52
C MET A 1 21.89 -22.42 0.17
N SER A 2 21.88 -21.20 -0.36
CA SER A 2 22.62 -20.80 -1.57
C SER A 2 23.52 -19.64 -1.17
N ASN A 3 24.80 -19.73 -1.53
CA ASN A 3 25.86 -18.80 -1.17
C ASN A 3 25.51 -17.36 -1.62
N PRO A 4 25.29 -16.38 -0.71
CA PRO A 4 25.04 -15.00 -1.09
C PRO A 4 26.38 -14.27 -1.22
N GLU A 5 27.24 -14.73 -2.12
CA GLU A 5 28.45 -13.99 -2.46
C GLU A 5 28.14 -12.90 -3.49
N LYS A 6 28.57 -11.68 -3.15
CA LYS A 6 28.38 -10.40 -3.84
C LYS A 6 26.98 -9.78 -3.69
N ASN A 7 26.63 -9.46 -2.44
CA ASN A 7 25.91 -8.23 -2.15
C ASN A 7 26.74 -7.08 -2.74
N ASN A 8 26.14 -6.26 -3.59
CA ASN A 8 26.75 -4.99 -3.94
C ASN A 8 26.85 -4.20 -2.63
N ASN A 9 28.08 -3.88 -2.22
CA ASN A 9 28.35 -2.94 -1.14
C ASN A 9 27.75 -1.58 -1.55
N HIS A 10 26.48 -1.35 -1.20
CA HIS A 10 25.98 -0.01 -1.04
C HIS A 10 26.58 0.48 0.27
N SER A 11 27.37 1.55 0.22
CA SER A 11 27.93 2.13 1.44
C SER A 11 26.79 2.39 2.41
N ALA A 12 27.04 2.16 3.69
CA ALA A 12 26.03 2.28 4.75
C ALA A 12 25.41 3.69 4.86
N ASN A 13 25.94 4.66 4.10
CA ASN A 13 25.55 6.07 4.05
C ASN A 13 24.74 6.50 2.82
N GLU A 14 24.55 5.66 1.79
CA GLU A 14 23.74 6.06 0.63
C GLU A 14 22.24 6.08 0.99
N SER A 15 21.57 7.21 0.76
CA SER A 15 20.13 7.35 1.05
C SER A 15 19.30 6.34 0.24
N ILE A 16 18.46 5.54 0.91
CA ILE A 16 17.59 4.53 0.27
C ILE A 16 16.78 5.14 -0.89
N LEU A 17 16.33 6.38 -0.74
CA LEU A 17 15.62 7.12 -1.78
C LEU A 17 16.44 7.21 -3.07
N VAL A 18 17.70 7.62 -2.96
CA VAL A 18 18.61 7.85 -4.09
C VAL A 18 18.89 6.52 -4.79
N THR A 19 19.19 5.47 -4.03
CA THR A 19 19.45 4.13 -4.58
C THR A 19 18.22 3.59 -5.31
N SER A 20 17.03 3.75 -4.71
CA SER A 20 15.77 3.30 -5.32
C SER A 20 15.48 4.02 -6.64
N PHE A 21 15.73 5.33 -6.73
CA PHE A 21 15.58 6.08 -7.98
C PHE A 21 16.61 5.68 -9.04
N LYS A 22 17.83 5.31 -8.65
CA LYS A 22 18.86 4.80 -9.57
C LYS A 22 18.51 3.42 -10.13
N GLU A 23 17.89 2.55 -9.33
CA GLU A 23 17.51 1.20 -9.74
C GLU A 23 16.19 1.17 -10.52
N TYR A 24 15.27 2.10 -10.22
CA TYR A 24 13.94 2.16 -10.81
C TYR A 24 13.88 1.98 -12.33
N PRO A 25 14.66 2.68 -13.17
CA PRO A 25 14.60 2.50 -14.63
C PRO A 25 14.98 1.09 -15.08
N LYS A 26 15.92 0.45 -14.38
CA LYS A 26 16.37 -0.92 -14.68
C LYS A 26 15.30 -1.92 -14.30
N THR A 27 14.74 -1.79 -13.10
CA THR A 27 13.64 -2.63 -12.62
C THR A 27 12.41 -2.47 -13.51
N LEU A 28 11.99 -1.23 -13.77
CA LEU A 28 10.85 -0.89 -14.63
C LEU A 28 10.98 -1.55 -16.00
N LYS A 29 12.13 -1.41 -16.67
CA LYS A 29 12.35 -2.02 -18.00
C LYS A 29 12.18 -3.54 -17.95
N LYS A 30 12.65 -4.20 -16.89
CA LYS A 30 12.52 -5.65 -16.74
C LYS A 30 11.07 -6.06 -16.52
N ILE A 31 10.29 -5.34 -15.71
CA ILE A 31 8.93 -5.74 -15.36
C ILE A 31 7.82 -5.09 -16.19
N LEU A 32 8.18 -4.23 -17.16
CA LEU A 32 7.25 -3.47 -17.99
C LEU A 32 6.13 -4.30 -18.64
N PRO A 33 6.38 -5.50 -19.22
CA PRO A 33 5.31 -6.30 -19.82
C PRO A 33 4.21 -6.67 -18.82
N TRP A 34 4.58 -6.99 -17.58
CA TRP A 34 3.63 -7.35 -16.53
C TRP A 34 2.94 -6.12 -15.92
N ILE A 35 3.61 -4.97 -15.88
CA ILE A 35 2.98 -3.69 -15.54
C ILE A 35 1.89 -3.34 -16.55
N ILE A 36 2.17 -3.48 -17.85
CA ILE A 36 1.18 -3.22 -18.91
C ILE A 36 -0.02 -4.16 -18.76
N ASN A 37 0.21 -5.45 -18.49
CA ASN A 37 -0.87 -6.38 -18.21
C ASN A 37 -1.68 -5.98 -16.97
N PHE A 38 -1.00 -5.51 -15.91
CA PHE A 38 -1.69 -5.05 -14.70
C PHE A 38 -2.54 -3.81 -14.97
N ILE A 39 -2.08 -2.88 -15.81
CA ILE A 39 -2.86 -1.73 -16.27
C ILE A 39 -4.13 -2.20 -16.97
N PHE A 40 -4.05 -3.16 -17.89
CA PHE A 40 -5.23 -3.71 -18.56
C PHE A 40 -6.21 -4.36 -17.58
N VAL A 41 -5.70 -5.07 -16.56
CA VAL A 41 -6.55 -5.66 -15.50
C VAL A 41 -7.26 -4.57 -14.70
N VAL A 42 -6.58 -3.49 -14.34
CA VAL A 42 -7.19 -2.38 -13.59
C VAL A 42 -8.21 -1.63 -14.43
N ILE A 43 -7.91 -1.36 -15.72
CA ILE A 43 -8.87 -0.76 -16.65
C ILE A 43 -10.10 -1.68 -16.81
N ALA A 44 -9.91 -2.99 -16.97
CA ALA A 44 -11.03 -3.93 -17.07
C ALA A 44 -11.85 -3.98 -15.78
N ALA A 45 -11.22 -3.96 -14.61
CA ALA A 45 -11.92 -3.93 -13.33
C ALA A 45 -12.74 -2.64 -13.14
N LEU A 46 -12.21 -1.50 -13.58
CA LEU A 46 -12.93 -0.22 -13.55
C LEU A 46 -14.04 -0.15 -14.60
N ALA A 47 -13.84 -0.74 -15.79
CA ALA A 47 -14.89 -0.87 -16.80
C ALA A 47 -16.04 -1.79 -16.34
N LEU A 48 -15.73 -2.86 -15.60
CA LEU A 48 -16.75 -3.68 -14.94
C LEU A 48 -17.46 -2.91 -13.82
N ALA A 49 -16.72 -2.11 -13.06
CA ALA A 49 -17.29 -1.23 -12.04
C ALA A 49 -18.23 -0.17 -12.64
N PHE A 50 -17.95 0.28 -13.86
CA PHE A 50 -18.83 1.17 -14.61
C PHE A 50 -20.18 0.50 -14.92
N LEU A 51 -20.20 -0.79 -15.26
CA LEU A 51 -21.45 -1.54 -15.49
C LEU A 51 -22.14 -1.93 -14.17
N SER A 52 -21.35 -2.25 -13.14
CA SER A 52 -21.84 -2.64 -11.83
C SER A 52 -20.80 -2.31 -10.75
N PRO A 53 -21.01 -1.24 -9.93
CA PRO A 53 -20.06 -0.85 -8.89
C PRO A 53 -19.78 -1.96 -7.88
N PHE A 54 -20.76 -2.82 -7.62
CA PHE A 54 -20.63 -3.98 -6.72
C PHE A 54 -19.55 -4.98 -7.18
N SER A 55 -19.22 -5.00 -8.47
CA SER A 55 -18.16 -5.86 -9.01
C SER A 55 -16.79 -5.60 -8.36
N LEU A 56 -16.54 -4.39 -7.85
CA LEU A 56 -15.28 -4.01 -7.18
C LEU A 56 -15.00 -4.85 -5.93
N PHE A 57 -16.04 -5.29 -5.22
CA PHE A 57 -15.91 -6.18 -4.06
C PHE A 57 -15.29 -7.53 -4.42
N PHE A 58 -15.38 -7.95 -5.68
CA PHE A 58 -14.78 -9.18 -6.18
C PHE A 58 -13.51 -8.92 -6.99
N SER A 59 -13.53 -7.94 -7.90
CA SER A 59 -12.40 -7.69 -8.81
C SER A 59 -11.15 -7.19 -8.07
N VAL A 60 -11.31 -6.39 -7.01
CA VAL A 60 -10.17 -5.91 -6.20
C VAL A 60 -9.44 -7.07 -5.52
N PRO A 61 -10.08 -7.89 -4.65
CA PRO A 61 -9.39 -8.96 -3.96
C PRO A 61 -9.00 -10.15 -4.85
N LEU A 62 -9.72 -10.42 -5.94
CA LEU A 62 -9.48 -11.60 -6.79
C LEU A 62 -8.62 -11.32 -8.03
N ALA A 63 -8.49 -10.08 -8.48
CA ALA A 63 -7.67 -9.74 -9.65
C ALA A 63 -6.59 -8.70 -9.32
N ILE A 64 -6.97 -7.55 -8.74
CA ILE A 64 -6.02 -6.44 -8.54
C ILE A 64 -4.95 -6.80 -7.51
N ILE A 65 -5.33 -7.27 -6.33
CA ILE A 65 -4.35 -7.57 -5.27
C ILE A 65 -3.44 -8.76 -5.60
N PRO A 66 -3.93 -9.87 -6.19
CA PRO A 66 -3.04 -10.94 -6.65
C PRO A 66 -2.01 -10.45 -7.68
N PHE A 67 -2.40 -9.57 -8.61
CA PHE A 67 -1.45 -8.96 -9.55
C PHE A 67 -0.43 -8.07 -8.87
N PHE A 68 -0.87 -7.23 -7.93
CA PHE A 68 0.01 -6.41 -7.11
C PHE A 68 1.03 -7.28 -6.35
N PHE A 69 0.57 -8.38 -5.73
CA PHE A 69 1.41 -9.36 -5.05
C PHE A 69 2.45 -9.96 -6.00
N ALA A 70 2.00 -10.45 -7.17
CA ALA A 70 2.88 -11.07 -8.14
C ALA A 70 3.96 -10.12 -8.66
N LEU A 71 3.62 -8.84 -8.89
CA LEU A 71 4.58 -7.80 -9.25
C LEU A 71 5.60 -7.55 -8.13
N GLN A 72 5.15 -7.45 -6.88
CA GLN A 72 6.07 -7.24 -5.76
C GLN A 72 7.05 -8.40 -5.59
N VAL A 73 6.56 -9.64 -5.65
CA VAL A 73 7.39 -10.85 -5.57
C VAL A 73 8.34 -10.93 -6.77
N SER A 74 7.88 -10.52 -7.95
CA SER A 74 8.71 -10.48 -9.16
C SER A 74 9.90 -9.52 -9.04
N VAL A 75 9.68 -8.31 -8.51
CA VAL A 75 10.77 -7.36 -8.23
C VAL A 75 11.76 -7.96 -7.24
N SER A 76 11.24 -8.56 -6.16
CA SER A 76 12.04 -9.26 -5.16
C SER A 76 12.91 -10.38 -5.77
N TYR A 77 12.35 -11.10 -6.73
CA TYR A 77 13.02 -12.19 -7.44
C TYR A 77 14.12 -11.69 -8.40
N ILE A 78 13.89 -10.56 -9.09
CA ILE A 78 14.87 -9.94 -9.99
C ILE A 78 16.11 -9.46 -9.21
N HIS A 79 15.91 -8.95 -8.00
CA HIS A 79 17.00 -8.57 -7.09
C HIS A 79 17.90 -9.75 -6.69
N LEU A 80 17.38 -10.98 -6.75
CA LEU A 80 18.13 -12.21 -6.57
C LEU A 80 18.85 -12.67 -7.87
N LYS A 81 19.01 -11.77 -8.85
CA LYS A 81 19.71 -11.97 -10.14
C LYS A 81 19.15 -13.09 -11.02
N ASN A 82 17.87 -13.41 -10.87
CA ASN A 82 17.19 -14.37 -11.72
C ASN A 82 16.29 -13.67 -12.75
N ASP A 83 16.22 -14.21 -13.96
CA ASP A 83 15.30 -13.72 -14.98
C ASP A 83 13.86 -14.13 -14.68
N LEU A 84 12.95 -13.19 -14.90
CA LEU A 84 11.51 -13.40 -14.75
C LEU A 84 10.93 -13.87 -16.09
N ASP A 85 10.18 -14.96 -16.06
CA ASP A 85 9.41 -15.45 -17.19
C ASP A 85 7.90 -15.48 -16.86
N ASN A 86 7.06 -15.65 -17.88
CA ASN A 86 5.61 -15.68 -17.72
C ASN A 86 5.14 -16.84 -16.84
N ARG A 87 5.87 -17.97 -16.85
CA ARG A 87 5.55 -19.14 -16.04
C ARG A 87 5.72 -18.83 -14.55
N ARG A 88 6.82 -18.19 -14.16
CA ARG A 88 7.08 -17.76 -12.79
C ARG A 88 6.10 -16.68 -12.34
N PHE A 89 5.84 -15.67 -13.19
CA PHE A 89 4.86 -14.64 -12.86
C PHE A 89 3.47 -15.25 -12.59
N SER A 90 3.02 -16.17 -13.44
CA SER A 90 1.76 -16.89 -13.23
C SER A 90 1.77 -17.75 -11.96
N ALA A 91 2.91 -18.36 -11.61
CA ALA A 91 3.05 -19.08 -10.36
C ALA A 91 2.91 -18.14 -9.14
N TYR A 92 3.45 -16.92 -9.20
CA TYR A 92 3.30 -15.91 -8.15
C TYR A 92 1.86 -15.40 -8.00
N LEU A 93 1.13 -15.23 -9.12
CA LEU A 93 -0.30 -14.91 -9.07
C LEU A 93 -1.08 -15.99 -8.31
N LYS A 94 -0.80 -17.27 -8.60
CA LYS A 94 -1.47 -18.40 -7.95
C LYS A 94 -1.06 -18.53 -6.48
N SER A 95 0.20 -18.24 -6.14
CA SER A 95 0.68 -18.36 -4.77
C SER A 95 0.08 -17.33 -3.83
N TYR A 96 -0.52 -16.24 -4.33
CA TYR A 96 -1.30 -15.33 -3.48
C TYR A 96 -2.47 -16.04 -2.78
N PHE A 97 -3.10 -16.98 -3.47
CA PHE A 97 -4.23 -17.75 -2.94
C PHE A 97 -3.80 -18.95 -2.06
N SER A 98 -2.49 -19.18 -1.90
CA SER A 98 -2.04 -20.22 -0.98
C SER A 98 -2.26 -19.77 0.47
N PRO A 99 -2.57 -20.70 1.40
CA PRO A 99 -2.76 -20.38 2.81
C PRO A 99 -1.58 -19.63 3.44
N THR A 100 -0.36 -19.86 2.93
CA THR A 100 0.88 -19.23 3.41
C THR A 100 0.97 -17.74 3.11
N SER A 101 0.47 -17.30 1.96
CA SER A 101 0.58 -15.91 1.48
C SER A 101 -0.72 -15.13 1.63
N PHE A 102 -1.85 -15.84 1.74
CA PHE A 102 -3.17 -15.25 1.77
C PHE A 102 -3.32 -14.27 2.94
N GLY A 103 -3.79 -13.06 2.64
CA GLY A 103 -4.01 -12.02 3.64
C GLY A 103 -2.75 -11.28 4.11
N CYS A 104 -1.59 -11.45 3.46
CA CYS A 104 -0.36 -10.70 3.78
C CYS A 104 -0.55 -9.18 3.78
N TYR A 105 -1.38 -8.66 2.85
CA TYR A 105 -1.74 -7.24 2.76
C TYR A 105 -2.91 -6.80 3.65
N ARG A 106 -3.56 -7.74 4.34
CA ARG A 106 -4.72 -7.49 5.22
C ARG A 106 -5.80 -6.61 4.58
N ILE A 107 -6.15 -6.88 3.32
CA ILE A 107 -7.05 -6.05 2.49
C ILE A 107 -8.32 -5.65 3.22
N VAL A 108 -9.05 -6.63 3.80
CA VAL A 108 -10.33 -6.37 4.49
C VAL A 108 -10.15 -5.37 5.62
N ARG A 109 -9.10 -5.55 6.43
CA ARG A 109 -8.78 -4.62 7.51
C ARG A 109 -8.45 -3.24 6.94
N SER A 110 -7.59 -3.16 5.93
CA SER A 110 -7.21 -1.89 5.30
C SER A 110 -8.43 -1.17 4.72
N ALA A 111 -9.33 -1.89 4.05
CA ALA A 111 -10.57 -1.33 3.50
C ALA A 111 -11.49 -0.79 4.60
N LEU A 112 -11.72 -1.56 5.68
CA LEU A 112 -12.56 -1.12 6.80
C LEU A 112 -11.98 0.13 7.49
N PHE A 113 -10.67 0.16 7.75
CA PHE A 113 -10.03 1.33 8.34
C PHE A 113 -10.10 2.55 7.41
N SER A 114 -9.89 2.35 6.11
CA SER A 114 -9.96 3.42 5.11
C SER A 114 -11.37 3.98 4.95
N PHE A 115 -12.38 3.11 5.05
CA PHE A 115 -13.78 3.51 5.05
C PHE A 115 -14.15 4.35 6.28
N LEU A 116 -13.67 3.97 7.47
CA LEU A 116 -13.87 4.81 8.66
C LEU A 116 -13.19 6.18 8.52
N ILE A 117 -11.98 6.22 7.95
CA ILE A 117 -11.28 7.47 7.69
C ILE A 117 -12.01 8.32 6.64
N SER A 118 -12.55 7.71 5.59
CA SER A 118 -13.29 8.43 4.55
C SER A 118 -14.59 9.02 5.07
N LEU A 119 -15.34 8.27 5.88
CA LEU A 119 -16.54 8.79 6.55
C LEU A 119 -16.21 9.97 7.47
N GLY A 120 -15.14 9.84 8.26
CA GLY A 120 -14.68 10.94 9.12
C GLY A 120 -14.26 12.19 8.33
N ALA A 121 -13.54 12.00 7.22
CA ALA A 121 -13.11 13.09 6.35
C ALA A 121 -14.30 13.78 5.65
N ALA A 122 -15.24 13.00 5.11
CA ALA A 122 -16.46 13.51 4.48
C ALA A 122 -17.30 14.29 5.49
N PHE A 123 -17.47 13.78 6.70
CA PHE A 123 -18.17 14.48 7.79
C PHE A 123 -17.53 15.84 8.09
N LEU A 124 -16.22 15.87 8.37
CA LEU A 124 -15.50 17.12 8.67
C LEU A 124 -15.57 18.11 7.50
N PHE A 125 -15.51 17.62 6.27
CA PHE A 125 -15.64 18.45 5.08
C PHE A 125 -17.04 19.07 4.97
N SER A 126 -18.11 18.28 5.18
CA SER A 126 -19.48 18.79 5.13
C SER A 126 -19.72 19.90 6.16
N PHE A 127 -19.17 19.77 7.37
CA PHE A 127 -19.19 20.85 8.36
C PHE A 127 -18.50 22.12 7.85
N ALA A 128 -17.26 21.99 7.35
CA ALA A 128 -16.52 23.12 6.81
C ALA A 128 -17.23 23.76 5.61
N TYR A 129 -17.83 22.95 4.74
CA TYR A 129 -18.57 23.41 3.58
C TYR A 129 -19.79 24.25 3.99
N ILE A 130 -20.59 23.79 4.96
CA ILE A 130 -21.76 24.54 5.46
C ILE A 130 -21.33 25.92 5.98
N GLU A 131 -20.27 25.98 6.79
CA GLU A 131 -19.74 27.26 7.31
C GLU A 131 -19.26 28.20 6.20
N ILE A 132 -18.54 27.66 5.20
CA ILE A 132 -18.07 28.44 4.04
C ILE A 132 -19.25 28.94 3.19
N SER A 133 -20.27 28.12 2.99
CA SER A 133 -21.47 28.49 2.25
C SER A 133 -22.23 29.62 2.94
N ILE A 134 -22.34 29.58 4.26
CA ILE A 134 -22.93 30.67 5.06
C ILE A 134 -22.15 31.98 4.85
N LEU A 135 -20.81 31.93 4.88
CA LEU A 135 -19.95 33.10 4.62
C LEU A 135 -20.13 33.68 3.20
N ASN A 136 -20.52 32.84 2.24
CA ASN A 136 -20.79 33.23 0.86
C ASN A 136 -22.26 33.61 0.61
N GLY A 137 -23.09 33.72 1.66
CA GLY A 137 -24.48 34.15 1.57
C GLY A 137 -25.48 33.05 1.23
N VAL A 138 -25.08 31.78 1.29
CA VAL A 138 -25.97 30.62 1.10
C VAL A 138 -26.37 30.08 2.47
N ASP A 139 -27.64 30.25 2.85
CA ASP A 139 -28.17 29.73 4.12
C ASP A 139 -28.56 28.25 3.98
N MET A 140 -27.58 27.37 4.17
CA MET A 140 -27.79 25.92 4.13
C MET A 140 -28.77 25.43 5.21
N ASN A 141 -28.90 26.15 6.33
CA ASN A 141 -29.85 25.77 7.39
C ASN A 141 -31.30 26.01 6.93
N ALA A 142 -31.55 27.10 6.20
CA ALA A 142 -32.86 27.34 5.59
C ALA A 142 -33.22 26.21 4.61
N ILE A 143 -32.30 25.83 3.72
CA ILE A 143 -32.52 24.74 2.74
C ILE A 143 -32.82 23.40 3.43
N LEU A 144 -32.13 23.10 4.54
CA LEU A 144 -32.39 21.88 5.33
C LEU A 144 -33.72 21.93 6.08
N ASN A 145 -34.14 23.10 6.56
CA ASN A 145 -35.46 23.28 7.18
C ASN A 145 -36.58 23.11 6.16
N ASP A 146 -36.41 23.67 4.96
CA ASP A 146 -37.36 23.49 3.85
C ASP A 146 -37.48 22.00 3.49
N PHE A 147 -36.36 21.27 3.45
CA PHE A 147 -36.38 19.82 3.24
C PHE A 147 -37.18 19.08 4.32
N LEU A 148 -37.03 19.45 5.59
CA LEU A 148 -37.77 18.84 6.71
C LEU A 148 -39.27 19.13 6.63
N GLU A 149 -39.66 20.34 6.25
CA GLU A 149 -41.08 20.72 6.08
C GLU A 149 -41.73 19.92 4.95
N VAL A 150 -41.05 19.80 3.82
CA VAL A 150 -41.51 19.01 2.66
C VAL A 150 -41.53 17.50 3.00
N TYR A 151 -40.57 17.00 3.77
CA TYR A 151 -40.58 15.63 4.29
C TYR A 151 -41.81 15.36 5.18
N GLN A 152 -42.14 16.28 6.09
CA GLN A 152 -43.29 16.16 6.99
C GLN A 152 -44.64 16.16 6.25
N THR A 153 -44.70 16.80 5.09
CA THR A 153 -45.90 16.82 4.23
C THR A 153 -45.99 15.65 3.25
N ASN A 154 -45.01 14.72 3.27
CA ASN A 154 -44.86 13.60 2.34
C ASN A 154 -44.80 14.02 0.86
N ASP A 155 -44.33 15.22 0.55
CA ASP A 155 -44.15 15.68 -0.83
C ASP A 155 -42.81 15.18 -1.39
N PHE A 156 -42.84 13.99 -2.00
CA PHE A 156 -41.67 13.37 -2.61
C PHE A 156 -41.07 14.18 -3.77
N ASN A 157 -41.88 14.96 -4.48
CA ASN A 157 -41.39 15.78 -5.59
C ASN A 157 -40.63 16.99 -5.06
N GLY A 158 -41.18 17.70 -4.07
CA GLY A 158 -40.49 18.79 -3.41
C GLY A 158 -39.17 18.36 -2.76
N MET A 159 -39.13 17.16 -2.15
CA MET A 159 -37.88 16.62 -1.59
C MET A 159 -36.83 16.42 -2.67
N ASN A 160 -37.22 15.87 -3.82
CA ASN A 160 -36.31 15.66 -4.94
C ASN A 160 -35.83 16.99 -5.54
N ASP A 161 -36.69 18.00 -5.64
CA ASP A 161 -36.32 19.32 -6.15
C ASP A 161 -35.27 20.00 -5.25
N ILE A 162 -35.43 19.89 -3.93
CA ILE A 162 -34.44 20.42 -2.96
C ILE A 162 -33.11 19.65 -3.04
N LEU A 163 -33.15 18.31 -3.14
CA LEU A 163 -31.93 17.49 -3.28
C LEU A 163 -31.16 17.78 -4.57
N ASN A 164 -31.86 18.21 -5.63
CA ASN A 164 -31.26 18.60 -6.91
C ASN A 164 -30.97 20.10 -7.01
N SER A 165 -31.19 20.88 -5.95
CA SER A 165 -30.79 22.29 -5.91
C SER A 165 -29.26 22.42 -5.98
N GLU A 166 -28.77 23.47 -6.64
CA GLU A 166 -27.32 23.66 -6.89
C GLU A 166 -26.47 23.59 -5.59
N PRO A 167 -26.85 24.22 -4.46
CA PRO A 167 -26.06 24.16 -3.24
C PRO A 167 -25.97 22.74 -2.64
N ILE A 168 -27.08 22.00 -2.65
CA ILE A 168 -27.12 20.63 -2.11
C ILE A 168 -26.38 19.67 -3.04
N LEU A 169 -26.56 19.80 -4.35
CA LEU A 169 -25.86 18.99 -5.34
C LEU A 169 -24.34 19.23 -5.28
N SER A 170 -23.92 20.48 -5.08
CA SER A 170 -22.53 20.86 -4.88
C SER A 170 -21.95 20.24 -3.61
N LEU A 171 -22.67 20.34 -2.48
CA LEU A 171 -22.29 19.67 -1.23
C LEU A 171 -22.13 18.15 -1.40
N ILE A 172 -23.14 17.48 -1.96
CA ILE A 172 -23.13 16.02 -2.17
C ILE A 172 -21.96 15.61 -3.07
N THR A 173 -21.73 16.37 -4.15
CA THR A 173 -20.63 16.11 -5.10
C THR A 173 -19.28 16.19 -4.40
N TRP A 174 -19.00 17.30 -3.71
CA TRP A 174 -17.70 17.49 -3.06
C TRP A 174 -17.50 16.57 -1.85
N MET A 175 -18.56 16.28 -1.10
CA MET A 175 -18.52 15.27 -0.04
C MET A 175 -18.15 13.90 -0.60
N GLY A 176 -18.79 13.46 -1.70
CA GLY A 176 -18.47 12.19 -2.36
C GLY A 176 -17.06 12.13 -2.93
N VAL A 177 -16.56 13.24 -3.47
CA VAL A 177 -15.16 13.38 -3.89
C VAL A 177 -14.22 13.22 -2.69
N VAL A 178 -14.44 13.95 -1.59
CA VAL A 178 -13.60 13.87 -0.39
C VAL A 178 -13.63 12.47 0.22
N GLU A 179 -14.80 11.82 0.28
CA GLU A 179 -14.92 10.44 0.74
C GLU A 179 -14.08 9.50 -0.12
N SER A 180 -14.27 9.55 -1.44
CA SER A 180 -13.58 8.67 -2.40
C SER A 180 -12.07 8.86 -2.36
N VAL A 181 -11.61 10.11 -2.34
CA VAL A 181 -10.19 10.47 -2.28
C VAL A 181 -9.55 10.00 -0.97
N SER A 182 -10.21 10.28 0.15
CA SER A 182 -9.73 9.90 1.48
C SER A 182 -9.66 8.38 1.64
N PHE A 183 -10.68 7.67 1.13
CA PHE A 183 -10.69 6.21 1.08
C PHE A 183 -9.49 5.69 0.27
N ALA A 184 -9.32 6.19 -0.96
CA ALA A 184 -8.29 5.73 -1.87
C ALA A 184 -6.87 5.96 -1.32
N LEU A 185 -6.59 7.16 -0.82
CA LEU A 185 -5.28 7.50 -0.24
C LEU A 185 -5.01 6.70 1.04
N SER A 186 -6.00 6.57 1.93
CA SER A 186 -5.86 5.78 3.16
C SER A 186 -5.65 4.29 2.86
N PHE A 187 -6.39 3.76 1.89
CA PHE A 187 -6.29 2.36 1.47
C PHE A 187 -4.92 2.05 0.89
N LEU A 188 -4.42 2.90 0.00
CA LEU A 188 -3.08 2.78 -0.56
C LEU A 188 -2.00 2.88 0.53
N PHE A 189 -2.11 3.85 1.44
CA PHE A 189 -1.18 3.99 2.56
C PHE A 189 -1.13 2.72 3.42
N HIS A 190 -2.30 2.16 3.78
CA HIS A 190 -2.37 0.92 4.56
C HIS A 190 -1.87 -0.29 3.78
N LEU A 191 -2.16 -0.38 2.48
CA LEU A 191 -1.65 -1.44 1.61
C LEU A 191 -0.12 -1.43 1.57
N PHE A 192 0.47 -0.27 1.32
CA PHE A 192 1.91 -0.07 1.30
C PHE A 192 2.56 -0.22 2.67
N ARG A 193 1.82 -0.16 3.77
CA ARG A 193 2.40 -0.51 5.09
C ARG A 193 2.73 -1.99 5.21
N TYR A 194 2.05 -2.83 4.44
CA TYR A 194 2.25 -4.27 4.40
C TYR A 194 3.17 -4.74 3.28
N GLY A 195 3.78 -3.84 2.50
CA GLY A 195 4.77 -4.19 1.47
C GLY A 195 5.95 -4.99 2.04
N VAL A 196 6.64 -4.47 3.07
CA VAL A 196 7.78 -5.19 3.68
C VAL A 196 7.36 -6.55 4.25
N LEU A 197 6.15 -6.65 4.81
CA LEU A 197 5.61 -7.91 5.30
C LEU A 197 5.48 -8.94 4.17
N CYS A 198 4.98 -8.53 2.99
CA CYS A 198 4.92 -9.42 1.83
C CYS A 198 6.30 -9.94 1.42
N TYR A 199 7.32 -9.08 1.39
CA TYR A 199 8.70 -9.51 1.12
C TYR A 199 9.19 -10.52 2.16
N PHE A 200 8.88 -10.26 3.44
CA PHE A 200 9.27 -11.13 4.55
C PHE A 200 8.59 -12.51 4.50
N HIS A 201 7.32 -12.58 4.10
CA HIS A 201 6.64 -13.86 3.83
C HIS A 201 7.32 -14.64 2.70
N PHE A 202 7.80 -13.95 1.67
CA PHE A 202 8.51 -14.59 0.57
C PHE A 202 9.91 -15.07 0.96
N SER A 203 10.62 -14.37 1.85
CA SER A 203 11.96 -14.76 2.29
C SER A 203 11.94 -15.96 3.26
N LEU A 204 10.90 -16.11 4.08
CA LEU A 204 10.72 -17.22 5.03
C LEU A 204 9.89 -18.38 4.45
N GLN A 205 10.32 -18.90 3.30
CA GLN A 205 9.62 -20.01 2.63
C GLN A 205 9.39 -21.20 3.58
N GLY A 206 8.14 -21.66 3.69
CA GLY A 206 7.76 -22.85 4.46
C GLY A 206 7.28 -22.60 5.88
N ALA A 207 7.39 -21.38 6.42
CA ALA A 207 6.81 -21.02 7.70
C ALA A 207 5.30 -20.72 7.58
N ASP A 208 4.53 -21.00 8.64
CA ASP A 208 3.11 -20.67 8.67
C ASP A 208 2.89 -19.14 8.77
N THR A 209 1.80 -18.66 8.18
CA THR A 209 1.49 -17.23 8.08
C THR A 209 1.36 -16.55 9.44
N ARG A 210 0.90 -17.29 10.47
CA ARG A 210 0.68 -16.72 11.81
C ARG A 210 2.03 -16.45 12.48
N SER A 211 2.95 -17.41 12.41
CA SER A 211 4.31 -17.26 12.92
C SER A 211 5.06 -16.14 12.20
N VAL A 212 5.02 -16.10 10.87
CA VAL A 212 5.66 -15.00 10.11
C VAL A 212 5.10 -13.63 10.49
N ASN A 213 3.78 -13.52 10.67
CA ASN A 213 3.15 -12.28 11.13
C ASN A 213 3.53 -11.90 12.57
N ALA A 214 3.73 -12.88 13.45
CA ALA A 214 4.18 -12.66 14.82
C ALA A 214 5.63 -12.17 14.85
N PHE A 215 6.53 -12.85 14.13
CA PHE A 215 7.93 -12.45 13.95
C PHE A 215 8.04 -11.04 13.40
N TYR A 216 7.31 -10.73 12.33
CA TYR A 216 7.33 -9.41 11.72
C TYR A 216 6.87 -8.31 12.70
N LYS A 217 5.83 -8.57 13.51
CA LYS A 217 5.38 -7.62 14.54
C LYS A 217 6.43 -7.41 15.63
N ALA A 218 7.11 -8.47 16.07
CA ALA A 218 8.18 -8.37 17.06
C ALA A 218 9.36 -7.56 16.51
N ALA A 219 9.80 -7.86 15.28
CA ALA A 219 10.86 -7.13 14.58
C ALA A 219 10.52 -5.63 14.37
N LEU A 220 9.27 -5.31 14.04
CA LEU A 220 8.85 -3.91 13.94
C LEU A 220 8.90 -3.16 15.28
N ARG A 221 8.67 -3.85 16.40
CA ARG A 221 8.76 -3.21 17.72
C ARG A 221 10.22 -2.92 18.08
N SER A 222 11.14 -3.87 17.84
CA SER A 222 12.57 -3.70 18.13
C SER A 222 13.24 -2.65 17.24
N THR A 223 12.78 -2.50 16.00
CA THR A 223 13.32 -1.52 15.04
C THR A 223 12.72 -0.12 15.18
N ARG A 224 11.64 0.05 15.94
CA ARG A 224 10.96 1.35 16.12
C ARG A 224 11.88 2.40 16.73
N SER A 225 12.67 2.04 17.74
CA SER A 225 13.66 2.93 18.37
C SER A 225 14.84 3.28 17.45
N LYS A 226 15.11 2.44 16.44
CA LYS A 226 16.17 2.61 15.44
C LYS A 226 15.75 3.46 14.23
N GLY A 227 14.59 4.13 14.30
CA GLY A 227 14.14 5.07 13.27
C GLY A 227 13.33 4.48 12.11
N TYR A 228 12.99 3.18 12.14
CA TYR A 228 12.31 2.49 11.02
C TYR A 228 11.08 3.22 10.47
N ASN A 229 10.24 3.77 11.36
CA ASN A 229 9.03 4.49 10.92
C ASN A 229 9.33 5.79 10.18
N LYS A 230 10.41 6.50 10.58
CA LYS A 230 10.82 7.73 9.91
C LYS A 230 11.30 7.43 8.49
N ASP A 231 12.14 6.40 8.34
CA ASP A 231 12.65 5.96 7.05
C ASP A 231 11.53 5.41 6.16
N TYR A 232 10.61 4.62 6.73
CA TYR A 232 9.44 4.16 6.00
C TYR A 232 8.57 5.32 5.48
N LEU A 233 8.33 6.34 6.32
CA LEU A 233 7.53 7.49 5.95
C LEU A 233 8.22 8.37 4.88
N SER A 234 9.55 8.50 4.93
CA SER A 234 10.28 9.23 3.88
C SER A 234 10.23 8.51 2.53
N LEU A 235 10.21 7.18 2.51
CA LEU A 235 10.13 6.36 1.29
C LEU A 235 8.73 6.35 0.66
N ILE A 236 7.67 6.37 1.47
CA ILE A 236 6.30 6.34 0.94
C ILE A 236 5.81 7.72 0.50
N TRP A 237 6.37 8.80 1.05
CA TRP A 237 5.92 10.17 0.77
C TRP A 237 5.92 10.54 -0.73
N PRO A 238 6.95 10.24 -1.54
CA PRO A 238 6.92 10.49 -2.97
C PRO A 238 5.74 9.81 -3.67
N MET A 239 5.38 8.60 -3.24
CA MET A 239 4.26 7.85 -3.81
C MET A 239 2.90 8.45 -3.41
N LEU A 240 2.78 8.93 -2.17
CA LEU A 240 1.58 9.65 -1.72
C LEU A 240 1.42 10.98 -2.46
N LEU A 241 2.49 11.76 -2.61
CA LEU A 241 2.50 13.01 -3.37
C LEU A 241 2.08 12.75 -4.82
N LEU A 242 2.66 11.74 -5.46
CA LEU A 242 2.30 11.34 -6.81
C LEU A 242 0.83 10.94 -6.91
N SER A 243 0.31 10.22 -5.90
CA SER A 243 -1.11 9.82 -5.85
C SER A 243 -2.02 11.05 -5.79
N VAL A 244 -1.72 12.03 -4.94
CA VAL A 244 -2.49 13.28 -4.84
C VAL A 244 -2.44 14.08 -6.14
N LEU A 245 -1.25 14.24 -6.73
CA LEU A 245 -1.08 15.00 -7.98
C LEU A 245 -1.80 14.34 -9.16
N SER A 246 -1.64 13.03 -9.33
CA SER A 246 -2.30 12.27 -10.40
C SER A 246 -3.82 12.24 -10.24
N LEU A 247 -4.30 12.19 -9.00
CA LEU A 247 -5.72 12.32 -8.70
C LEU A 247 -6.27 13.69 -9.10
N GLY A 248 -5.57 14.78 -8.75
CA GLY A 248 -5.94 16.13 -9.16
C GLY A 248 -6.00 16.29 -10.68
N ILE A 249 -5.02 15.75 -11.39
CA ILE A 249 -5.01 15.69 -12.86
C ILE A 249 -6.25 14.93 -13.38
N GLY A 250 -6.57 13.78 -12.79
CA GLY A 250 -7.72 12.96 -13.19
C GLY A 250 -9.08 13.62 -12.92
N ILE A 251 -9.20 14.38 -11.82
CA ILE A 251 -10.40 15.20 -11.53
C ILE A 251 -10.54 16.31 -12.58
N CYS A 252 -9.48 17.08 -12.85
CA CYS A 252 -9.51 18.13 -13.87
C CYS A 252 -9.87 17.57 -15.26
N PHE A 253 -9.31 16.40 -15.60
CA PHE A 253 -9.64 15.71 -16.83
C PHE A 253 -11.10 15.23 -16.85
N GLY A 254 -11.63 14.73 -15.72
CA GLY A 254 -13.03 14.38 -15.56
C GLY A 254 -13.98 15.54 -15.79
N TYR A 255 -13.66 16.71 -15.21
CA TYR A 255 -14.41 17.94 -15.48
C TYR A 255 -14.39 18.29 -16.97
N LEU A 256 -13.22 18.25 -17.61
CA LEU A 256 -13.11 18.49 -19.05
C LEU A 256 -13.98 17.51 -19.86
N LEU A 257 -14.03 16.24 -19.49
CA LEU A 257 -14.91 15.25 -20.12
C LEU A 257 -16.40 15.57 -19.95
N THR A 258 -16.81 16.08 -18.78
CA THR A 258 -18.21 16.50 -18.57
C THR A 258 -18.61 17.73 -19.39
N THR A 259 -17.64 18.54 -19.84
CA THR A 259 -17.93 19.69 -20.73
C THR A 259 -18.11 19.30 -22.20
N ILE A 260 -17.71 18.07 -22.58
CA ILE A 260 -17.89 17.57 -23.94
C ILE A 260 -19.32 17.03 -24.07
N GLU A 261 -20.15 17.69 -24.87
CA GLU A 261 -21.58 17.43 -25.00
C GLU A 261 -21.91 15.97 -25.34
N SER A 262 -21.15 15.34 -26.24
CA SER A 262 -21.34 13.94 -26.62
C SER A 262 -21.06 12.96 -25.48
N VAL A 263 -20.08 13.27 -24.64
CA VAL A 263 -19.71 12.45 -23.47
C VAL A 263 -20.74 12.68 -22.37
N SER A 264 -21.05 13.95 -22.06
CA SER A 264 -22.05 14.31 -21.07
C SER A 264 -23.41 13.68 -21.37
N SER A 265 -23.89 13.76 -22.61
CA SER A 265 -25.16 13.15 -23.02
C SER A 265 -25.16 11.62 -22.91
N PHE A 266 -24.04 10.95 -23.21
CA PHE A 266 -23.93 9.50 -23.02
C PHE A 266 -24.08 9.07 -21.55
N PHE A 267 -23.48 9.82 -20.61
CA PHE A 267 -23.57 9.51 -19.19
C PHE A 267 -24.87 9.99 -18.55
N GLN A 268 -25.41 11.14 -18.96
CA GLN A 268 -26.69 11.67 -18.46
C GLN A 268 -27.90 10.83 -18.85
N ASN A 269 -27.85 10.15 -20.00
CA ASN A 269 -28.90 9.21 -20.43
C ASN A 269 -28.87 7.88 -19.66
N ASN A 270 -27.94 7.69 -18.72
CA ASN A 270 -27.92 6.56 -17.81
C ASN A 270 -28.47 7.02 -16.46
N ASP A 271 -29.71 6.63 -16.13
CA ASP A 271 -30.38 7.00 -14.86
C ASP A 271 -29.55 6.65 -13.61
N TYR A 272 -28.61 5.71 -13.74
CA TYR A 272 -27.71 5.27 -12.68
C TYR A 272 -26.49 6.18 -12.47
N PHE A 273 -26.15 7.08 -13.40
CA PHE A 273 -24.83 7.70 -13.45
C PHE A 273 -24.88 9.23 -13.55
N GLN A 274 -24.41 9.89 -12.51
CA GLN A 274 -24.30 11.35 -12.46
C GLN A 274 -22.90 11.83 -12.87
N SER A 275 -22.79 13.07 -13.33
CA SER A 275 -21.50 13.70 -13.73
C SER A 275 -20.45 13.65 -12.62
N SER A 276 -20.86 13.66 -11.34
CA SER A 276 -20.01 13.51 -10.16
C SER A 276 -19.28 12.15 -10.10
N GLN A 277 -19.93 11.09 -10.57
CA GLN A 277 -19.37 9.74 -10.62
C GLN A 277 -18.32 9.62 -11.74
N LEU A 278 -18.53 10.30 -12.87
CA LEU A 278 -17.54 10.35 -13.96
C LEU A 278 -16.23 10.98 -13.48
N ILE A 279 -16.34 12.14 -12.82
CA ILE A 279 -15.19 12.89 -12.28
C ILE A 279 -14.43 12.06 -11.24
N SER A 280 -15.16 11.37 -10.37
CA SER A 280 -14.56 10.51 -9.34
C SER A 280 -13.85 9.31 -9.97
N LEU A 281 -14.46 8.67 -10.98
CA LEU A 281 -13.89 7.51 -11.66
C LEU A 281 -12.65 7.86 -12.46
N THR A 282 -12.64 9.00 -13.16
CA THR A 282 -11.43 9.47 -13.87
C THR A 282 -10.32 9.84 -12.90
N GLY A 283 -10.65 10.49 -11.77
CA GLY A 283 -9.70 10.76 -10.68
C GLY A 283 -9.04 9.49 -10.15
N ILE A 284 -9.82 8.47 -9.80
CA ILE A 284 -9.34 7.19 -9.30
C ILE A 284 -8.52 6.45 -10.37
N LEU A 285 -8.99 6.42 -11.63
CA LEU A 285 -8.29 5.76 -12.72
C LEU A 285 -6.91 6.38 -12.95
N THR A 286 -6.83 7.71 -13.09
CA THR A 286 -5.55 8.40 -13.28
C THR A 286 -4.61 8.16 -12.10
N MET A 287 -5.12 8.23 -10.87
CA MET A 287 -4.33 7.91 -9.68
C MET A 287 -3.74 6.50 -9.74
N LEU A 288 -4.58 5.49 -10.00
CA LEU A 288 -4.15 4.10 -10.07
C LEU A 288 -3.11 3.87 -11.18
N LEU A 289 -3.29 4.47 -12.36
CA LEU A 289 -2.32 4.34 -13.46
C LEU A 289 -0.94 4.86 -13.08
N PHE A 290 -0.87 6.06 -12.50
CA PHE A 290 0.41 6.63 -12.05
C PHE A 290 1.04 5.82 -10.92
N VAL A 291 0.23 5.37 -9.96
CA VAL A 291 0.69 4.48 -8.88
C VAL A 291 1.27 3.20 -9.46
N ILE A 292 0.59 2.55 -10.41
CA ILE A 292 1.04 1.29 -11.05
C ILE A 292 2.40 1.45 -11.72
N PHE A 293 2.60 2.54 -12.48
CA PHE A 293 3.90 2.82 -13.08
C PHE A 293 5.00 3.07 -12.05
N PHE A 294 4.65 3.62 -10.88
CA PHE A 294 5.59 3.94 -9.82
C PHE A 294 5.81 2.81 -8.81
N LEU A 295 5.02 1.72 -8.86
CA LEU A 295 5.19 0.55 -8.00
C LEU A 295 6.59 -0.05 -7.98
N PRO A 296 7.33 -0.17 -9.10
CA PRO A 296 8.67 -0.76 -9.09
C PRO A 296 9.62 0.00 -8.16
N TYR A 297 9.56 1.34 -8.18
CA TYR A 297 10.34 2.19 -7.28
C TYR A 297 10.02 1.90 -5.82
N TYR A 298 8.74 1.79 -5.50
CA TYR A 298 8.30 1.52 -4.13
C TYR A 298 8.70 0.12 -3.67
N PHE A 299 8.60 -0.90 -4.53
CA PHE A 299 9.04 -2.25 -4.20
C PHE A 299 10.55 -2.32 -3.97
N ASP A 300 11.36 -1.67 -4.82
CA ASP A 300 12.81 -1.53 -4.63
C ASP A 300 13.11 -0.85 -3.27
N SER A 301 12.40 0.23 -2.96
CA SER A 301 12.52 0.94 -1.68
C SER A 301 12.21 0.06 -0.47
N MET A 302 11.19 -0.80 -0.56
CA MET A 302 10.83 -1.72 0.53
C MET A 302 11.86 -2.82 0.73
N ILE A 303 12.48 -3.32 -0.34
CA ILE A 303 13.57 -4.31 -0.27
C ILE A 303 14.79 -3.68 0.41
N LEU A 304 15.17 -2.47 0.01
CA LEU A 304 16.30 -1.76 0.61
C LEU A 304 16.03 -1.38 2.07
N LEU A 305 14.79 -1.00 2.40
CA LEU A 305 14.39 -0.76 3.79
C LEU A 305 14.51 -2.03 4.63
N TYR A 306 14.08 -3.18 4.11
CA TYR A 306 14.28 -4.46 4.80
C TYR A 306 15.76 -4.75 5.03
N LYS A 307 16.60 -4.63 3.99
CA LYS A 307 18.05 -4.86 4.07
C LYS A 307 18.72 -3.97 5.12
N LYS A 308 18.39 -2.68 5.17
CA LYS A 308 18.92 -1.74 6.18
C LYS A 308 18.66 -2.19 7.62
N TYR A 309 17.55 -2.89 7.86
CA TYR A 309 17.15 -3.34 9.19
C TYR A 309 17.29 -4.87 9.38
N GLU A 310 17.90 -5.58 8.45
CA GLU A 310 17.96 -7.05 8.40
C GLU A 310 18.52 -7.64 9.70
N LEU A 311 19.63 -7.09 10.21
CA LEU A 311 20.21 -7.50 11.49
C LEU A 311 19.21 -7.39 12.65
N SER A 312 18.45 -6.30 12.69
CA SER A 312 17.47 -6.06 13.76
C SER A 312 16.26 -6.98 13.64
N PHE A 313 15.86 -7.31 12.41
CA PHE A 313 14.84 -8.32 12.13
C PHE A 313 15.31 -9.71 12.55
N GLY A 314 16.56 -10.07 12.24
CA GLY A 314 17.16 -11.33 12.68
C GLY A 314 17.27 -11.42 14.21
N GLN A 315 17.62 -10.32 14.89
CA GLN A 315 17.77 -10.30 16.37
C GLN A 315 16.44 -10.57 17.04
N ALA A 316 15.40 -9.87 16.59
CA ALA A 316 14.04 -10.09 17.08
C ALA A 316 13.51 -11.50 16.78
N ALA A 317 13.86 -12.08 15.63
CA ALA A 317 13.51 -13.46 15.32
C ALA A 317 14.19 -14.46 16.26
N LEU A 318 15.46 -14.23 16.61
CA LEU A 318 16.21 -15.07 17.55
C LEU A 318 15.69 -14.95 18.98
N GLU A 319 15.41 -13.73 19.45
CA GLU A 319 14.79 -13.50 20.76
C GLU A 319 13.44 -14.20 20.86
N TYR A 320 12.59 -14.06 19.84
CA TYR A 320 11.28 -14.72 19.80
C TYR A 320 11.41 -16.24 19.75
N ALA A 321 12.35 -16.79 18.97
CA ALA A 321 12.60 -18.22 18.94
C ALA A 321 13.07 -18.74 20.31
N GLN A 322 13.95 -18.01 20.99
CA GLN A 322 14.40 -18.35 22.35
C GLN A 322 13.25 -18.35 23.35
N GLU A 323 12.38 -17.34 23.29
CA GLU A 323 11.20 -17.24 24.15
C GLU A 323 10.17 -18.35 23.88
N ALA A 324 9.92 -18.68 22.61
CA ALA A 324 9.06 -19.80 22.24
C ALA A 324 9.63 -21.13 22.75
N ILE A 325 10.94 -21.31 22.64
CA ILE A 325 11.62 -22.52 23.12
C ILE A 325 11.62 -22.60 24.65
N SER A 326 11.77 -21.50 25.37
CA SER A 326 11.66 -21.51 26.84
C SER A 326 10.23 -21.86 27.28
N GLN A 327 9.20 -21.31 26.64
CA GLN A 327 7.80 -21.64 26.93
C GLN A 327 7.48 -23.12 26.63
N LEU A 328 8.05 -23.67 25.55
CA LEU A 328 7.90 -25.08 25.22
C LEU A 328 8.69 -26.00 26.16
N LYS A 329 9.80 -25.53 26.73
CA LYS A 329 10.54 -26.27 27.76
C LYS A 329 9.74 -26.40 29.05
N GLU A 330 8.98 -25.37 29.40
CA GLU A 330 8.10 -25.35 30.58
C GLU A 330 6.87 -26.25 30.43
N THR A 331 6.48 -26.60 29.20
CA THR A 331 5.29 -27.43 28.90
C THR A 331 5.56 -28.92 28.68
N GLU A 332 6.79 -29.41 28.92
CA GLU A 332 7.20 -30.83 28.80
C GLU A 332 6.92 -31.50 27.43
N GLN A 333 6.77 -30.75 26.33
CA GLN A 333 6.36 -31.32 25.03
C GLN A 333 7.48 -31.91 24.16
N PHE A 334 8.76 -31.84 24.57
CA PHE A 334 9.90 -32.27 23.73
C PHE A 334 10.72 -33.39 24.36
N THR A 335 11.19 -34.30 23.50
CA THR A 335 12.24 -35.25 23.87
C THR A 335 13.58 -34.54 24.11
N LYS A 336 14.50 -35.16 24.85
CA LYS A 336 15.82 -34.57 25.15
C LYS A 336 16.64 -34.32 23.87
N GLU A 337 16.52 -35.21 22.88
CA GLU A 337 17.25 -35.13 21.61
C GLU A 337 16.77 -33.95 20.75
N GLU A 338 15.45 -33.73 20.65
CA GLU A 338 14.88 -32.56 19.98
C GLU A 338 15.31 -31.25 20.65
N ARG A 339 15.43 -31.23 21.98
CA ARG A 339 15.91 -30.05 22.73
C ARG A 339 17.36 -29.71 22.40
N GLU A 340 18.25 -30.70 22.40
CA GLU A 340 19.68 -30.49 22.12
C GLU A 340 19.90 -30.03 20.67
N GLU A 341 19.14 -30.59 19.72
CA GLU A 341 19.20 -30.18 18.32
C GLU A 341 18.73 -28.73 18.12
N ILE A 342 17.62 -28.35 18.75
CA ILE A 342 17.08 -26.99 18.71
C ILE A 342 18.05 -25.99 19.35
N GLU A 343 18.65 -26.31 20.50
CA GLU A 343 19.64 -25.44 21.16
C GLU A 343 20.91 -25.27 20.32
N LYS A 344 21.39 -26.35 19.71
CA LYS A 344 22.53 -26.30 18.80
C LYS A 344 22.24 -25.40 17.60
N ASN A 345 21.07 -25.53 16.98
CA ASN A 345 20.65 -24.69 15.86
C ASN A 345 20.52 -23.21 16.25
N LEU A 346 19.95 -22.90 17.42
CA LEU A 346 19.91 -21.53 17.96
C LEU A 346 21.30 -20.95 18.20
N SER A 347 22.22 -21.73 18.78
CA SER A 347 23.57 -21.27 19.07
C SER A 347 24.35 -20.96 17.78
N ASN A 348 24.14 -21.76 16.73
CA ASN A 348 24.72 -21.53 15.41
C ASN A 348 24.17 -20.26 14.75
N LEU A 349 22.85 -20.05 14.83
CA LEU A 349 22.22 -18.84 14.30
C LEU A 349 22.67 -17.57 15.03
N LYS A 350 22.86 -17.66 16.36
CA LYS A 350 23.40 -16.54 17.16
C LYS A 350 24.82 -16.19 16.72
N LYS A 351 25.68 -17.19 16.52
CA LYS A 351 27.05 -16.97 15.99
C LYS A 351 27.04 -16.30 14.62
N GLN A 352 26.21 -16.77 13.69
CA GLN A 352 26.07 -16.15 12.36
C GLN A 352 25.61 -14.70 12.43
N GLN A 353 24.71 -14.39 13.38
CA GLN A 353 24.26 -13.03 13.60
C GLN A 353 25.35 -12.12 14.21
N ASP A 354 26.12 -12.63 15.16
CA ASP A 354 27.23 -11.89 15.76
C ASP A 354 28.33 -11.60 14.73
N GLU A 355 28.60 -12.54 13.81
CA GLU A 355 29.51 -12.35 12.68
C GLU A 355 29.03 -11.24 11.72
N LEU A 356 27.73 -11.19 11.41
CA LEU A 356 27.16 -10.13 10.57
C LEU A 356 27.21 -8.77 11.27
N ALA A 357 26.94 -8.72 12.58
CA ALA A 357 27.02 -7.49 13.36
C ALA A 357 28.45 -6.94 13.48
N ASN A 358 29.47 -7.82 13.55
CA ASN A 358 30.87 -7.42 13.56
C ASN A 358 31.31 -6.86 12.20
N LYS A 359 30.86 -7.45 11.09
CA LYS A 359 31.14 -6.93 9.73
C LYS A 359 30.56 -5.52 9.52
N GLU A 360 29.33 -5.25 9.95
CA GLU A 360 28.76 -3.89 9.86
C GLU A 360 29.52 -2.86 10.70
N LYS A 361 30.08 -3.25 11.85
CA LYS A 361 30.92 -2.35 12.67
C LYS A 361 32.27 -2.06 12.01
N GLU A 362 32.87 -3.07 11.38
CA GLU A 362 34.13 -2.91 10.65
C GLU A 362 33.97 -2.03 9.40
N GLU A 363 32.82 -2.10 8.71
CA GLU A 363 32.52 -1.22 7.56
C GLU A 363 32.26 0.23 7.99
N LYS A 364 31.53 0.45 9.09
CA LYS A 364 31.35 1.82 9.65
C LYS A 364 32.66 2.45 10.11
N ASN A 365 33.55 1.68 10.73
CA ASN A 365 34.85 2.18 11.19
C ASN A 365 35.83 2.50 10.05
N LYS A 366 35.63 1.97 8.84
CA LYS A 366 36.44 2.27 7.66
C LYS A 366 35.96 3.50 6.89
N ASP A 367 34.66 3.74 6.85
CA ASP A 367 34.08 4.93 6.21
C ASP A 367 34.35 6.21 7.02
N ASP A 368 34.38 6.14 8.35
CA ASP A 368 34.71 7.29 9.23
C ASP A 368 36.21 7.65 9.21
N SER A 369 37.11 6.78 8.75
CA SER A 369 38.55 7.08 8.67
C SER A 369 38.99 7.70 7.34
N SER A 370 38.17 7.64 6.29
CA SER A 370 38.53 8.16 4.95
C SER A 370 38.20 9.64 4.72
N ASP A 371 37.47 10.29 5.64
CA ASP A 371 37.13 11.72 5.54
C ASP A 371 38.20 12.65 6.15
N ASP A 372 39.16 12.11 6.92
CA ASP A 372 40.27 12.90 7.51
C ASP A 372 41.53 12.96 6.63
N GLU A 373 41.73 12.05 5.65
CA GLU A 373 42.93 12.07 4.78
C GLU A 373 42.83 12.99 3.54
N ASN A 374 41.68 13.61 3.29
CA ASN A 374 41.50 14.60 2.20
C ASN A 374 41.39 16.06 2.70
N ARG A 375 41.82 16.33 3.94
CA ARG A 375 42.01 17.67 4.50
C ARG A 375 43.46 17.88 4.93
N GLU A 376 44.40 17.77 4.00
CA GLU A 376 45.71 18.44 4.09
C GLU A 376 45.99 19.24 2.82
#